data_AF-A0A653YFF7-F1
#
_entry.id   AF-A0A653YFF7-F1
#
_cell.length_a   1.000
_cell.length_b   1.000
_cell.length_c   1.000
_cell.angle_alpha   90.00
_cell.angle_beta   90.00
_cell.angle_gamma   90.00
#
_symmetry.space_group_name_H-M   'P 1'
#
loop_
_entity.id
_entity.type
_entity.pdbx_description
1 polymer ?
#
loop_
_entity_poly.entity_id
_entity_poly.type
_entity_poly.pdbx_seq_one_letter_code
_entity_poly.pdbx_strand_id
1 'polypeptide(L)'
;MPLSAPCSYTLRISILLRFVLDGCALVDKRSQENLKSLVWIGRPDWSRDQSAVSFGSLIVAAGALLLSLVIGVQNWNAAKSASDGSAQQLAEQKRANDINSDMLDRINQSALSGANPDPTDQTATPQSTGCSSGGTPIPVGWGPSRPIFTDTATPQYALFNSVRDNPHLGDERSFYAIKDASDVDGLWRKHVKVEKGHTYFIRIYVRNDAGDTRATATGTTVMANLPTCTGTSIASNAWIRSNDAFPNELWDGVSMLSDTLFNVAYVDGSAAVYNSGSSPFKLTSTDFLELEGQKIGSDSLDGVVRPGYGNVVYIVFEVRPQFAS
;
A
#
# COMPACT_ATOMS: atom_id res chain seq x y z
N MET A 1 63.18 -41.93 -36.80
CA MET A 1 63.77 -42.02 -38.16
C MET A 1 62.95 -43.06 -38.95
N PRO A 2 62.65 -42.85 -40.24
CA PRO A 2 61.61 -41.93 -40.71
C PRO A 2 60.73 -42.49 -41.87
N LEU A 3 59.68 -41.70 -42.26
CA LEU A 3 59.12 -41.47 -43.63
C LEU A 3 58.44 -42.67 -44.36
N SER A 4 57.42 -42.56 -45.23
CA SER A 4 56.76 -41.50 -46.03
C SER A 4 55.48 -42.11 -46.67
N ALA A 5 54.27 -41.51 -46.61
CA ALA A 5 53.59 -40.61 -47.61
C ALA A 5 52.70 -41.34 -48.70
N PRO A 6 51.82 -40.67 -49.49
CA PRO A 6 50.33 -40.82 -49.43
C PRO A 6 49.52 -40.86 -50.80
N CYS A 7 48.17 -40.68 -50.72
CA CYS A 7 47.13 -40.26 -51.72
C CYS A 7 46.51 -41.31 -52.69
N SER A 8 45.20 -41.33 -53.07
CA SER A 8 44.33 -40.24 -53.60
C SER A 8 42.80 -40.61 -53.78
N TYR A 9 41.88 -39.64 -53.47
CA TYR A 9 40.49 -39.22 -53.91
C TYR A 9 39.44 -40.17 -54.57
N THR A 10 38.09 -40.00 -54.48
CA THR A 10 37.23 -38.79 -54.67
C THR A 10 35.75 -38.99 -54.18
N LEU A 11 35.06 -37.95 -53.67
CA LEU A 11 33.63 -37.91 -53.26
C LEU A 11 32.87 -36.83 -54.07
N ARG A 12 31.68 -37.12 -54.61
CA ARG A 12 30.78 -36.12 -55.26
C ARG A 12 29.57 -35.81 -54.37
N ILE A 13 29.29 -34.51 -54.22
CA ILE A 13 28.19 -33.89 -53.43
C ILE A 13 27.04 -33.48 -54.38
N SER A 14 25.78 -33.67 -53.96
CA SER A 14 24.60 -33.02 -54.57
C SER A 14 23.57 -32.73 -53.48
N ILE A 15 23.23 -31.44 -53.30
CA ILE A 15 22.29 -30.91 -52.31
C ILE A 15 21.07 -30.36 -53.06
N LEU A 16 19.85 -30.70 -52.62
CA LEU A 16 18.61 -29.99 -52.98
C LEU A 16 17.67 -29.91 -51.76
N LEU A 17 17.27 -28.66 -51.47
CA LEU A 17 16.44 -28.14 -50.39
C LEU A 17 15.08 -28.82 -50.21
N ARG A 18 14.68 -29.16 -48.96
CA ARG A 18 13.28 -29.25 -48.47
C ARG A 18 13.23 -29.44 -46.94
N PHE A 19 13.13 -28.35 -46.18
CA PHE A 19 12.75 -28.20 -44.75
C PHE A 19 12.64 -26.66 -44.58
N VAL A 20 11.62 -25.97 -44.05
CA VAL A 20 10.56 -26.22 -43.07
C VAL A 20 9.42 -25.24 -43.42
N LEU A 21 8.20 -25.73 -43.57
CA LEU A 21 6.97 -24.92 -43.43
C LEU A 21 6.14 -25.63 -42.38
N ASP A 22 6.27 -25.20 -41.13
CA ASP A 22 5.23 -25.27 -40.10
C ASP A 22 5.76 -24.51 -38.87
N GLY A 23 5.11 -23.40 -38.52
CA GLY A 23 5.47 -22.59 -37.34
C GLY A 23 4.99 -21.15 -37.41
N CYS A 24 3.71 -20.94 -37.08
CA CYS A 24 3.05 -19.70 -36.63
C CYS A 24 3.39 -18.36 -37.31
N ALA A 25 2.40 -17.89 -38.08
CA ALA A 25 2.20 -16.50 -38.46
C ALA A 25 2.04 -15.58 -37.22
N LEU A 26 2.83 -14.50 -37.20
CA LEU A 26 2.43 -13.15 -36.80
C LEU A 26 3.59 -12.21 -37.21
N VAL A 27 3.63 -11.88 -38.50
CA VAL A 27 4.54 -10.88 -39.04
C VAL A 27 3.73 -9.64 -39.39
N ASP A 28 3.99 -8.57 -38.65
CA ASP A 28 3.47 -7.23 -38.85
C ASP A 28 3.77 -6.73 -40.30
N LYS A 29 2.78 -6.04 -40.89
CA LYS A 29 2.80 -5.52 -42.27
C LYS A 29 3.99 -4.60 -42.56
N ARG A 30 4.66 -4.07 -41.53
CA ARG A 30 5.79 -3.14 -41.67
C ARG A 30 7.10 -3.78 -42.16
N SER A 31 7.24 -5.11 -42.11
CA SER A 31 8.46 -5.81 -42.56
C SER A 31 8.45 -6.26 -44.02
N GLN A 32 7.28 -6.26 -44.68
CA GLN A 32 7.13 -6.70 -46.09
C GLN A 32 7.61 -5.66 -47.11
N GLU A 33 7.71 -4.38 -46.74
CA GLU A 33 8.14 -3.33 -47.69
C GLU A 33 9.66 -3.27 -47.88
N ASN A 34 10.45 -3.75 -46.91
CA ASN A 34 11.92 -3.76 -46.99
C ASN A 34 12.50 -4.94 -47.80
N LEU A 35 11.67 -5.88 -48.27
CA LEU A 35 12.11 -7.01 -49.09
C LEU A 35 11.84 -6.83 -50.59
N LYS A 36 11.08 -5.79 -50.99
CA LYS A 36 10.81 -5.49 -52.43
C LYS A 36 11.89 -4.62 -53.09
N SER A 37 12.80 -4.02 -52.33
CA SER A 37 13.89 -3.18 -52.86
C SER A 37 15.15 -3.97 -53.28
N LEU A 38 15.16 -5.29 -53.13
CA LEU A 38 16.35 -6.13 -53.29
C LEU A 38 16.21 -7.18 -54.40
N VAL A 39 15.43 -6.93 -55.45
CA VAL A 39 15.49 -7.73 -56.69
C VAL A 39 15.16 -6.85 -57.91
N TRP A 40 16.16 -6.09 -58.39
CA TRP A 40 16.21 -5.60 -59.77
C TRP A 40 17.67 -5.75 -60.26
N ILE A 41 17.98 -6.91 -60.83
CA ILE A 41 19.15 -7.06 -61.70
C ILE A 41 18.59 -7.38 -63.09
N GLY A 42 18.76 -6.43 -64.01
CA GLY A 42 18.31 -6.51 -65.39
C GLY A 42 18.90 -7.70 -66.13
N ARG A 43 18.15 -8.20 -67.11
CA ARG A 43 18.55 -9.29 -68.02
C ARG A 43 19.73 -8.83 -68.90
N PRO A 44 20.85 -9.57 -68.98
CA PRO A 44 21.82 -9.37 -70.04
C PRO A 44 21.46 -10.24 -71.25
N ASP A 45 21.38 -9.60 -72.41
CA ASP A 45 21.37 -10.22 -73.73
C ASP A 45 22.67 -11.02 -73.93
N TRP A 46 22.55 -12.25 -74.43
CA TRP A 46 23.66 -13.21 -74.50
C TRP A 46 24.22 -13.24 -75.93
N SER A 47 25.31 -12.50 -76.16
CA SER A 47 26.22 -12.82 -77.26
C SER A 47 27.68 -12.72 -76.81
N ARG A 48 28.32 -13.90 -76.83
CA ARG A 48 29.76 -14.23 -76.80
C ARG A 48 30.71 -13.20 -76.17
N ASP A 49 31.15 -13.48 -74.93
CA ASP A 49 32.57 -13.76 -74.66
C ASP A 49 32.78 -14.33 -73.24
N GLN A 50 33.80 -15.16 -73.08
CA GLN A 50 34.07 -15.97 -71.88
C GLN A 50 34.61 -15.15 -70.70
N SER A 51 34.20 -15.46 -69.46
CA SER A 51 35.11 -15.53 -68.28
C SER A 51 34.40 -15.90 -66.96
N ALA A 52 35.00 -16.86 -66.25
CA ALA A 52 35.04 -17.03 -64.79
C ALA A 52 33.77 -16.70 -63.95
N VAL A 53 32.94 -17.71 -63.67
CA VAL A 53 32.12 -17.68 -62.45
C VAL A 53 32.96 -18.29 -61.32
N SER A 54 33.58 -17.43 -60.51
CA SER A 54 34.44 -17.86 -59.41
C SER A 54 33.63 -18.66 -58.37
N PHE A 55 34.16 -19.81 -57.95
CA PHE A 55 33.67 -20.59 -56.80
C PHE A 55 33.67 -19.78 -55.48
N GLY A 56 34.34 -18.62 -55.43
CA GLY A 56 34.38 -17.75 -54.25
C GLY A 56 33.05 -17.07 -53.93
N SER A 57 32.22 -16.76 -54.92
CA SER A 57 30.99 -15.97 -54.70
C SER A 57 29.86 -16.77 -54.02
N LEU A 58 29.80 -18.09 -54.20
CA LEU A 58 28.81 -18.96 -53.54
C LEU A 58 29.16 -19.24 -52.07
N ILE A 59 30.45 -19.33 -51.73
CA ILE A 59 30.91 -19.57 -50.35
C ILE A 59 30.71 -18.32 -49.48
N VAL A 60 30.96 -17.12 -50.04
CA VAL A 60 30.76 -15.85 -49.33
C VAL A 60 29.26 -15.60 -49.06
N ALA A 61 28.38 -15.93 -50.03
CA ALA A 61 26.93 -15.79 -49.85
C ALA A 61 26.36 -16.79 -48.82
N ALA A 62 26.81 -18.05 -48.83
CA ALA A 62 26.41 -19.05 -47.85
C ALA A 62 26.93 -18.74 -46.43
N GLY A 63 28.17 -18.22 -46.32
CA GLY A 63 28.75 -17.78 -45.06
C GLY A 63 28.03 -16.57 -44.46
N ALA A 64 27.63 -15.60 -45.30
CA ALA A 64 26.85 -14.44 -44.85
C ALA A 64 25.45 -14.83 -44.36
N LEU A 65 24.76 -15.74 -45.06
CA LEU A 65 23.44 -16.25 -44.64
C LEU A 65 23.50 -17.03 -43.32
N LEU A 66 24.53 -17.87 -43.13
CA LEU A 66 24.74 -18.58 -41.87
C LEU A 66 25.06 -17.63 -40.72
N LEU A 67 25.87 -16.60 -40.95
CA LEU A 67 26.20 -15.60 -39.94
C LEU A 67 24.98 -14.78 -39.53
N SER A 68 24.13 -14.37 -40.49
CA SER A 68 22.87 -13.66 -40.20
C SER A 68 21.86 -14.52 -39.43
N LEU A 69 21.79 -15.83 -39.71
CA LEU A 69 20.96 -16.78 -38.96
C LEU A 69 21.45 -16.95 -37.52
N VAL A 70 22.76 -17.09 -37.32
CA VAL A 70 23.35 -17.22 -35.97
C VAL A 70 23.10 -15.95 -35.15
N ILE A 71 23.31 -14.76 -35.73
CA ILE A 71 23.04 -13.49 -35.06
C ILE A 71 21.53 -13.34 -34.76
N GLY A 72 20.66 -13.77 -35.69
CA GLY A 72 19.21 -13.75 -35.49
C GLY A 72 18.76 -14.64 -34.33
N VAL A 73 19.31 -15.85 -34.21
CA VAL A 73 19.01 -16.78 -33.11
C VAL A 73 19.55 -16.24 -31.77
N GLN A 74 20.75 -15.66 -31.76
CA GLN A 74 21.32 -15.04 -30.55
C GLN A 74 20.47 -13.87 -30.06
N ASN A 75 20.05 -12.98 -30.97
CA ASN A 75 19.20 -11.84 -30.65
C ASN A 75 17.80 -12.28 -30.18
N TRP A 76 17.23 -13.33 -30.76
CA TRP A 76 15.95 -13.87 -30.33
C TRP A 76 16.01 -14.49 -28.93
N ASN A 77 17.06 -15.26 -28.63
CA ASN A 77 17.28 -15.82 -27.30
C ASN A 77 17.50 -14.73 -26.23
N ALA A 78 18.23 -13.66 -26.58
CA ALA A 78 18.44 -12.52 -25.69
C ALA A 78 17.13 -11.75 -25.43
N ALA A 79 16.32 -11.50 -26.46
CA ALA A 79 15.04 -10.82 -26.33
C ALA A 79 14.03 -11.63 -25.48
N LYS A 80 13.98 -12.95 -25.67
CA LYS A 80 13.14 -13.85 -24.87
C LYS A 80 13.59 -13.90 -23.41
N SER A 81 14.90 -13.99 -23.15
CA SER A 81 15.44 -13.95 -21.79
C SER A 81 15.14 -12.62 -21.08
N ALA A 82 15.14 -11.51 -21.80
CA ALA A 82 14.79 -10.20 -21.24
C ALA A 82 13.28 -10.09 -20.95
N SER A 83 12.41 -10.61 -21.82
CA SER A 83 10.95 -10.61 -21.55
C SER A 83 10.60 -11.52 -20.37
N ASP A 84 11.19 -12.70 -20.30
CA ASP A 84 10.93 -13.67 -19.24
C ASP A 84 11.41 -13.13 -17.87
N GLY A 85 12.57 -12.44 -17.84
CA GLY A 85 13.06 -11.75 -16.65
C GLY A 85 12.15 -10.60 -16.20
N SER A 86 11.60 -9.82 -17.15
CA SER A 86 10.66 -8.74 -16.82
C SER A 86 9.31 -9.26 -16.30
N ALA A 87 8.82 -10.38 -16.83
CA ALA A 87 7.58 -11.00 -16.37
C ALA A 87 7.73 -11.62 -14.97
N GLN A 88 8.90 -12.22 -14.68
CA GLN A 88 9.23 -12.70 -13.34
C GLN A 88 9.31 -11.54 -12.34
N GLN A 89 9.99 -10.44 -12.66
CA GLN A 89 10.01 -9.26 -11.80
C GLN A 89 8.61 -8.68 -11.54
N LEU A 90 7.75 -8.62 -12.56
CA LEU A 90 6.39 -8.13 -12.41
C LEU A 90 5.54 -9.04 -11.52
N ALA A 91 5.69 -10.36 -11.67
CA ALA A 91 4.98 -11.35 -10.86
C ALA A 91 5.48 -11.36 -9.40
N GLU A 92 6.77 -11.15 -9.19
CA GLU A 92 7.40 -11.09 -7.88
C GLU A 92 7.03 -9.78 -7.16
N GLN A 93 6.96 -8.66 -7.89
CA GLN A 93 6.46 -7.38 -7.38
C GLN A 93 4.95 -7.43 -7.09
N LYS A 94 4.16 -8.08 -7.95
CA LYS A 94 2.73 -8.32 -7.68
C LYS A 94 2.55 -9.20 -6.44
N ARG A 95 3.33 -10.27 -6.29
CA ARG A 95 3.28 -11.16 -5.13
C ARG A 95 3.73 -10.45 -3.85
N ALA A 96 4.74 -9.57 -3.92
CA ALA A 96 5.15 -8.73 -2.80
C ALA A 96 4.07 -7.71 -2.42
N ASN A 97 3.37 -7.13 -3.40
CA ASN A 97 2.23 -6.24 -3.18
C ASN A 97 1.03 -6.98 -2.58
N ASP A 98 0.73 -8.18 -3.08
CA ASP A 98 -0.37 -9.03 -2.58
C ASP A 98 -0.08 -9.51 -1.13
N ILE A 99 1.19 -9.81 -0.80
CA ILE A 99 1.62 -10.15 0.58
C ILE A 99 1.56 -8.92 1.49
N ASN A 100 1.99 -7.75 1.01
CA ASN A 100 1.85 -6.51 1.78
C ASN A 100 0.37 -6.15 1.98
N SER A 101 -0.50 -6.37 1.01
CA SER A 101 -1.93 -6.11 1.17
C SER A 101 -2.59 -7.10 2.12
N ASP A 102 -2.25 -8.40 2.08
CA ASP A 102 -2.77 -9.39 3.04
C ASP A 102 -2.25 -9.16 4.47
N MET A 103 -0.98 -8.78 4.61
CA MET A 103 -0.39 -8.41 5.89
C MET A 103 -1.02 -7.11 6.43
N LEU A 104 -1.22 -6.11 5.56
CA LEU A 104 -1.96 -4.90 5.91
C LEU A 104 -3.40 -5.26 6.29
N ASP A 105 -4.10 -6.10 5.55
CA ASP A 105 -5.49 -6.48 5.85
C ASP A 105 -5.61 -7.25 7.17
N ARG A 106 -4.64 -8.08 7.53
CA ARG A 106 -4.58 -8.75 8.84
C ARG A 106 -4.20 -7.80 9.98
N ILE A 107 -3.28 -6.86 9.73
CA ILE A 107 -2.96 -5.76 10.65
C ILE A 107 -4.19 -4.84 10.82
N ASN A 108 -4.97 -4.62 9.77
CA ASN A 108 -6.16 -3.78 9.76
C ASN A 108 -7.31 -4.45 10.51
N GLN A 109 -7.56 -5.75 10.27
CA GLN A 109 -8.57 -6.49 11.02
C GLN A 109 -8.24 -6.52 12.52
N SER A 110 -6.97 -6.71 12.89
CA SER A 110 -6.53 -6.69 14.29
C SER A 110 -6.48 -5.28 14.91
N ALA A 111 -6.13 -4.24 14.15
CA ALA A 111 -6.17 -2.83 14.57
C ALA A 111 -7.58 -2.23 14.62
N LEU A 112 -8.59 -2.92 14.08
CA LEU A 112 -9.98 -2.53 14.19
C LEU A 112 -10.75 -3.39 15.19
N SER A 113 -10.31 -4.63 15.43
CA SER A 113 -10.91 -5.53 16.42
C SER A 113 -10.58 -5.13 17.87
N GLY A 114 -11.49 -5.46 18.78
CA GLY A 114 -11.31 -5.26 20.22
C GLY A 114 -12.18 -4.14 20.78
N ALA A 115 -12.75 -4.40 21.96
CA ALA A 115 -13.60 -3.46 22.67
C ALA A 115 -12.80 -2.21 23.10
N ASN A 116 -13.48 -1.06 23.06
CA ASN A 116 -13.02 0.15 23.73
C ASN A 116 -12.96 -0.09 25.23
N PRO A 117 -11.96 0.50 25.91
CA PRO A 117 -11.92 0.50 27.36
C PRO A 117 -13.09 1.33 27.91
N ASP A 118 -13.63 0.92 29.06
CA ASP A 118 -14.68 1.66 29.75
C ASP A 118 -14.22 3.12 30.01
N PRO A 119 -15.01 4.13 29.61
CA PRO A 119 -14.77 5.53 29.92
C PRO A 119 -14.96 5.83 31.42
N THR A 120 -14.06 5.33 32.27
CA THR A 120 -14.14 5.52 33.73
C THR A 120 -13.87 6.97 34.18
N ASP A 121 -13.48 7.88 33.28
CA ASP A 121 -13.07 9.24 33.65
C ASP A 121 -13.59 10.32 32.68
N GLN A 122 -14.67 11.00 33.08
CA GLN A 122 -15.21 12.19 32.40
C GLN A 122 -14.43 13.47 32.76
N THR A 123 -13.48 13.43 33.70
CA THR A 123 -13.15 14.63 34.48
C THR A 123 -11.86 15.35 34.07
N ALA A 124 -11.02 14.74 33.23
CA ALA A 124 -9.76 15.33 32.83
C ALA A 124 -9.90 16.20 31.57
N THR A 125 -9.99 17.54 31.70
CA THR A 125 -9.89 18.43 30.53
C THR A 125 -8.60 18.15 29.75
N PRO A 126 -8.59 18.28 28.39
CA PRO A 126 -7.38 18.14 27.60
C PRO A 126 -6.24 18.95 28.23
N GLN A 127 -5.21 18.28 28.73
CA GLN A 127 -4.15 18.93 29.51
C GLN A 127 -3.28 19.78 28.59
N SER A 128 -2.98 21.01 29.00
CA SER A 128 -2.10 21.93 28.25
C SER A 128 -0.64 21.47 28.23
N THR A 129 -0.20 20.77 29.28
CA THR A 129 1.11 20.12 29.35
C THR A 129 0.94 18.61 29.13
N GLY A 130 1.13 18.18 27.88
CA GLY A 130 1.01 16.78 27.47
C GLY A 130 2.12 15.84 27.98
N CYS A 131 3.07 16.31 28.80
CA CYS A 131 4.13 15.48 29.37
C CYS A 131 4.37 15.78 30.86
N SER A 132 4.72 14.75 31.63
CA SER A 132 5.14 14.87 33.02
C SER A 132 6.33 13.96 33.33
N SER A 133 7.14 14.37 34.30
CA SER A 133 8.30 13.63 34.80
C SER A 133 8.04 13.26 36.25
N GLY A 134 7.35 12.15 36.47
CA GLY A 134 6.99 11.69 37.82
C GLY A 134 6.53 10.23 37.91
N GLY A 135 6.48 9.50 36.80
CA GLY A 135 6.04 8.10 36.76
C GLY A 135 4.54 7.90 37.01
N THR A 136 3.81 8.94 37.42
CA THR A 136 2.35 8.91 37.54
C THR A 136 1.71 9.12 36.17
N PRO A 137 0.72 8.30 35.79
CA PRO A 137 -0.03 8.53 34.58
C PRO A 137 -0.72 9.89 34.60
N ILE A 138 -0.53 10.67 33.53
CA ILE A 138 -1.40 11.83 33.27
C ILE A 138 -2.81 11.28 33.09
N PRO A 139 -3.78 11.71 33.92
CA PRO A 139 -5.17 11.32 33.75
C PRO A 139 -5.67 11.76 32.38
N VAL A 140 -6.32 10.84 31.69
CA VAL A 140 -6.96 11.09 30.40
C VAL A 140 -8.41 10.68 30.49
N GLY A 141 -9.26 11.44 29.81
CA GLY A 141 -10.69 11.21 29.77
C GLY A 141 -11.25 11.52 28.40
N TRP A 142 -12.55 11.71 28.36
CA TRP A 142 -13.31 12.09 27.17
C TRP A 142 -14.24 13.25 27.50
N GLY A 143 -14.64 13.99 26.46
CA GLY A 143 -15.61 15.04 26.63
C GLY A 143 -16.05 15.69 25.31
N PRO A 144 -16.83 16.78 25.41
CA PRO A 144 -17.60 17.12 26.60
C PRO A 144 -18.66 16.04 26.90
N SER A 145 -19.32 16.17 28.06
CA SER A 145 -20.52 15.38 28.34
C SER A 145 -21.58 15.64 27.27
N ARG A 146 -22.28 14.59 26.86
CA ARG A 146 -23.31 14.58 25.82
C ARG A 146 -24.42 13.61 26.20
N PRO A 147 -25.61 13.71 25.58
CA PRO A 147 -26.67 12.72 25.79
C PRO A 147 -26.15 11.30 25.48
N ILE A 148 -26.44 10.35 26.37
CA ILE A 148 -25.98 8.97 26.28
C ILE A 148 -27.12 8.06 25.92
N PHE A 149 -26.85 7.15 25.00
CA PHE A 149 -27.81 6.25 24.39
C PHE A 149 -27.40 4.79 24.56
N THR A 150 -28.30 3.89 24.21
CA THR A 150 -28.01 2.45 24.11
C THR A 150 -28.17 1.99 22.68
N ASP A 151 -27.63 0.83 22.34
CA ASP A 151 -27.71 0.27 20.98
C ASP A 151 -29.16 0.15 20.48
N THR A 152 -30.10 -0.09 21.40
CA THR A 152 -31.53 -0.21 21.10
C THR A 152 -32.31 1.12 21.10
N ALA A 153 -31.67 2.23 21.48
CA ALA A 153 -32.32 3.53 21.60
C ALA A 153 -31.38 4.62 21.07
N THR A 154 -31.57 5.02 19.82
CA THR A 154 -30.66 5.91 19.11
C THR A 154 -31.14 7.37 19.08
N PRO A 155 -30.23 8.37 19.05
CA PRO A 155 -30.58 9.77 18.81
C PRO A 155 -31.28 9.98 17.46
N GLN A 156 -32.00 11.09 17.30
CA GLN A 156 -32.66 11.48 16.05
C GLN A 156 -31.95 12.64 15.32
N TYR A 157 -30.78 13.03 15.81
CA TYR A 157 -29.94 14.09 15.28
C TYR A 157 -28.49 13.61 15.27
N ALA A 158 -27.63 14.26 14.48
CA ALA A 158 -26.22 13.91 14.37
C ALA A 158 -25.56 14.01 15.76
N LEU A 159 -25.12 12.87 16.28
CA LEU A 159 -24.49 12.76 17.58
C LEU A 159 -23.46 11.63 17.48
N PHE A 160 -22.21 11.97 17.75
CA PHE A 160 -21.12 11.01 17.65
C PHE A 160 -20.92 10.25 18.95
N ASN A 161 -20.65 8.95 18.85
CA ASN A 161 -20.00 8.16 19.88
C ASN A 161 -20.66 8.28 21.26
N SER A 162 -21.97 8.13 21.30
CA SER A 162 -22.88 8.32 22.42
C SER A 162 -23.51 7.03 22.96
N VAL A 163 -23.37 5.91 22.24
CA VAL A 163 -23.86 4.60 22.68
C VAL A 163 -22.87 3.96 23.64
N ARG A 164 -23.37 3.51 24.80
CA ARG A 164 -22.54 2.90 25.86
C ARG A 164 -22.38 1.38 25.77
N ASP A 165 -23.24 0.71 25.02
CA ASP A 165 -23.36 -0.76 24.96
C ASP A 165 -23.35 -1.27 23.51
N ASN A 166 -22.48 -0.69 22.66
CA ASN A 166 -22.27 -1.18 21.31
C ASN A 166 -21.79 -2.65 21.37
N PRO A 167 -22.48 -3.62 20.76
CA PRO A 167 -22.12 -5.04 20.84
C PRO A 167 -20.78 -5.39 20.19
N HIS A 168 -20.23 -4.51 19.34
CA HIS A 168 -18.96 -4.70 18.65
C HIS A 168 -17.78 -3.99 19.33
N LEU A 169 -18.04 -2.91 20.06
CA LEU A 169 -16.98 -2.06 20.64
C LEU A 169 -17.14 -1.77 22.14
N GLY A 170 -18.27 -2.06 22.75
CA GLY A 170 -18.58 -1.61 24.12
C GLY A 170 -18.96 -0.13 24.16
N ASP A 171 -18.31 0.65 25.01
CA ASP A 171 -18.66 2.05 25.18
C ASP A 171 -17.92 2.94 24.16
N GLU A 172 -18.69 3.64 23.33
CA GLU A 172 -18.14 4.42 22.23
C GLU A 172 -17.56 5.76 22.65
N ARG A 173 -17.85 6.21 23.89
CA ARG A 173 -17.40 7.52 24.36
C ARG A 173 -15.88 7.59 24.49
N SER A 174 -15.28 6.43 24.75
CA SER A 174 -13.85 6.15 24.78
C SER A 174 -13.34 5.85 23.36
N PHE A 175 -13.43 6.83 22.48
CA PHE A 175 -13.20 6.65 21.05
C PHE A 175 -11.72 6.71 20.62
N TYR A 176 -10.84 7.19 21.49
CA TYR A 176 -9.41 7.30 21.27
C TYR A 176 -8.67 6.31 22.17
N ALA A 177 -7.98 5.37 21.54
CA ALA A 177 -7.33 4.27 22.26
C ALA A 177 -6.00 3.87 21.63
N ILE A 178 -5.16 3.24 22.44
CA ILE A 178 -3.81 2.79 22.09
C ILE A 178 -3.63 1.32 22.43
N LYS A 179 -2.83 0.62 21.61
CA LYS A 179 -2.33 -0.72 21.91
C LYS A 179 -0.93 -0.95 21.34
N ASP A 180 -0.22 -1.93 21.89
CA ASP A 180 1.04 -2.39 21.31
C ASP A 180 0.78 -3.03 19.95
N ALA A 181 1.56 -2.69 18.92
CA ALA A 181 1.36 -3.21 17.57
C ALA A 181 1.61 -4.73 17.48
N SER A 182 2.36 -5.30 18.42
CA SER A 182 2.56 -6.75 18.53
C SER A 182 1.39 -7.47 19.21
N ASP A 183 0.50 -6.74 19.92
CA ASP A 183 -0.66 -7.27 20.63
C ASP A 183 -1.86 -7.39 19.67
N VAL A 184 -1.77 -8.38 18.77
CA VAL A 184 -2.73 -8.60 17.68
C VAL A 184 -4.15 -8.80 18.21
N ASP A 185 -4.32 -9.67 19.21
CA ASP A 185 -5.61 -9.99 19.84
C ASP A 185 -5.89 -9.14 21.10
N GLY A 186 -5.04 -8.15 21.33
CA GLY A 186 -5.05 -7.29 22.51
C GLY A 186 -6.25 -6.36 22.62
N LEU A 187 -6.60 -6.04 23.87
CA LEU A 187 -7.60 -5.02 24.17
C LEU A 187 -7.03 -3.61 23.96
N TRP A 188 -7.86 -2.71 23.45
CA TRP A 188 -7.58 -1.29 23.39
C TRP A 188 -7.55 -0.68 24.79
N ARG A 189 -6.62 0.25 25.03
CA ARG A 189 -6.39 0.83 26.36
C ARG A 189 -6.34 2.35 26.29
N LYS A 190 -6.64 2.98 27.43
CA LYS A 190 -6.37 4.41 27.68
C LYS A 190 -4.96 4.67 28.17
N HIS A 191 -4.37 3.67 28.81
CA HIS A 191 -3.04 3.74 29.40
C HIS A 191 -2.22 2.56 28.89
N VAL A 192 -1.02 2.83 28.42
CA VAL A 192 -0.08 1.79 28.01
C VAL A 192 1.31 2.09 28.55
N LYS A 193 1.98 1.06 29.08
CA LYS A 193 3.40 1.14 29.37
C LYS A 193 4.16 0.92 28.07
N VAL A 194 4.91 1.91 27.63
CA VAL A 194 5.65 1.88 26.38
C VAL A 194 7.06 1.34 26.59
N GLU A 195 7.54 0.55 25.63
CA GLU A 195 8.82 -0.15 25.70
C GLU A 195 9.75 0.24 24.55
N LYS A 196 11.06 0.17 24.81
CA LYS A 196 12.08 0.52 23.81
C LYS A 196 12.04 -0.48 22.66
N GLY A 197 12.00 0.05 21.43
CA GLY A 197 11.97 -0.76 20.21
C GLY A 197 10.58 -1.22 19.77
N HIS A 198 9.55 -0.95 20.56
CA HIS A 198 8.17 -1.27 20.22
C HIS A 198 7.55 -0.18 19.33
N THR A 199 6.46 -0.53 18.66
CA THR A 199 5.60 0.38 17.91
C THR A 199 4.17 0.18 18.43
N TYR A 200 3.37 1.25 18.46
CA TYR A 200 2.02 1.23 19.02
C TYR A 200 1.02 1.72 17.99
N PHE A 201 -0.12 1.04 17.89
CA PHE A 201 -1.26 1.53 17.13
C PHE A 201 -2.07 2.47 18.00
N ILE A 202 -2.45 3.60 17.40
CA ILE A 202 -3.46 4.50 17.92
C ILE A 202 -4.67 4.44 16.99
N ARG A 203 -5.87 4.40 17.58
CA ARG A 203 -7.15 4.35 16.87
C ARG A 203 -8.08 5.45 17.35
N ILE A 204 -8.72 6.12 16.39
CA ILE A 204 -9.86 7.02 16.60
C ILE A 204 -11.08 6.37 15.94
N TYR A 205 -12.13 6.09 16.72
CA TYR A 205 -13.39 5.55 16.23
C TYR A 205 -14.45 6.64 16.11
N VAL A 206 -15.13 6.74 14.97
CA VAL A 206 -16.18 7.72 14.74
C VAL A 206 -17.41 7.02 14.23
N ARG A 207 -18.52 7.14 14.97
CA ARG A 207 -19.83 6.72 14.50
C ARG A 207 -20.86 7.80 14.80
N ASN A 208 -21.60 8.19 13.78
CA ASN A 208 -22.82 8.97 13.96
C ASN A 208 -23.93 8.03 14.40
N ASP A 209 -24.34 8.15 15.66
CA ASP A 209 -25.27 7.23 16.32
C ASP A 209 -26.72 7.47 15.97
N ALA A 210 -27.02 8.46 15.12
CA ALA A 210 -28.40 8.76 14.78
C ALA A 210 -29.12 7.56 14.16
N GLY A 211 -30.38 7.36 14.57
CA GLY A 211 -31.27 6.38 13.95
C GLY A 211 -31.96 6.91 12.69
N ASP A 212 -32.07 8.24 12.56
CA ASP A 212 -32.65 8.88 11.37
C ASP A 212 -31.58 9.05 10.29
N THR A 213 -31.75 8.39 9.14
CA THR A 213 -30.81 8.47 8.01
C THR A 213 -30.59 9.89 7.47
N ARG A 214 -31.50 10.83 7.75
CA ARG A 214 -31.38 12.24 7.35
C ARG A 214 -30.45 13.04 8.28
N ALA A 215 -30.15 12.53 9.46
CA ALA A 215 -29.27 13.17 10.45
C ALA A 215 -27.78 12.96 10.11
N THR A 216 -27.42 13.20 8.85
CA THR A 216 -26.04 13.12 8.37
C THR A 216 -25.22 14.29 8.91
N ALA A 217 -24.03 14.02 9.42
CA ALA A 217 -23.09 15.03 9.86
C ALA A 217 -22.23 15.53 8.69
N THR A 218 -21.92 16.82 8.67
CA THR A 218 -21.13 17.46 7.61
C THR A 218 -19.94 18.24 8.16
N GLY A 219 -18.96 18.47 7.28
CA GLY A 219 -17.71 19.14 7.64
C GLY A 219 -16.92 18.38 8.71
N THR A 220 -17.09 17.06 8.81
CA THR A 220 -16.47 16.28 9.87
C THR A 220 -14.96 16.18 9.68
N THR A 221 -14.20 16.63 10.68
CA THR A 221 -12.75 16.48 10.72
C THR A 221 -12.31 15.78 11.99
N VAL A 222 -11.15 15.12 11.91
CA VAL A 222 -10.48 14.52 13.06
C VAL A 222 -9.08 15.06 13.19
N MET A 223 -8.70 15.37 14.42
CA MET A 223 -7.37 15.80 14.81
C MET A 223 -6.85 14.90 15.93
N ALA A 224 -5.56 14.66 15.99
CA ALA A 224 -4.85 14.13 17.15
C ALA A 224 -3.65 15.02 17.47
N ASN A 225 -3.38 15.27 18.74
CA ASN A 225 -2.13 15.91 19.16
C ASN A 225 -1.13 14.84 19.60
N LEU A 226 0.09 14.91 19.07
CA LEU A 226 1.23 14.16 19.58
C LEU A 226 2.19 15.15 20.24
N PRO A 227 2.31 15.17 21.58
CA PRO A 227 3.24 16.07 22.24
C PRO A 227 4.69 15.81 21.81
N THR A 228 5.44 16.87 21.54
CA THR A 228 6.87 16.82 21.16
C THR A 228 7.80 16.86 22.37
N CYS A 229 7.25 16.94 23.58
CA CYS A 229 8.01 16.98 24.83
C CYS A 229 8.53 15.59 25.25
N THR A 230 9.46 15.60 26.21
CA THR A 230 10.01 14.39 26.83
C THR A 230 9.47 14.26 28.25
N GLY A 231 9.10 13.05 28.67
CA GLY A 231 8.58 12.76 30.00
C GLY A 231 8.60 11.27 30.33
N THR A 232 8.15 10.91 31.53
CA THR A 232 7.84 9.52 31.92
C THR A 232 6.35 9.21 31.79
N SER A 233 5.51 10.23 31.63
CA SER A 233 4.13 10.09 31.16
C SER A 233 3.85 11.12 30.08
N ILE A 234 3.27 10.68 28.96
CA ILE A 234 2.90 11.52 27.82
C ILE A 234 1.44 11.27 27.46
N ALA A 235 0.62 12.32 27.46
CA ALA A 235 -0.78 12.28 27.09
C ALA A 235 -0.99 12.84 25.67
N SER A 236 -1.64 12.05 24.83
CA SER A 236 -2.13 12.44 23.52
C SER A 236 -3.65 12.52 23.58
N ASN A 237 -4.24 13.47 22.85
CA ASN A 237 -5.69 13.59 22.70
C ASN A 237 -6.06 13.60 21.23
N ALA A 238 -7.30 13.23 20.95
CA ALA A 238 -7.93 13.36 19.66
C ALA A 238 -9.22 14.16 19.77
N TRP A 239 -9.59 14.83 18.69
CA TRP A 239 -10.81 15.60 18.55
C TRP A 239 -11.59 15.14 17.32
N ILE A 240 -12.91 15.09 17.46
CA ILE A 240 -13.86 14.93 16.35
C ILE A 240 -14.64 16.23 16.28
N ARG A 241 -14.59 16.92 15.14
CA ARG A 241 -15.33 18.16 14.90
C ARG A 241 -16.34 17.96 13.79
N SER A 242 -17.45 18.69 13.85
CA SER A 242 -18.45 18.74 12.79
C SER A 242 -19.25 20.04 12.87
N ASN A 243 -19.80 20.46 11.73
CA ASN A 243 -20.59 21.68 11.64
C ASN A 243 -21.98 21.55 12.29
N ASP A 244 -22.53 20.34 12.32
CA ASP A 244 -23.96 20.08 12.58
C ASP A 244 -24.21 18.94 13.58
N ALA A 245 -23.19 18.18 13.99
CA ALA A 245 -23.31 17.27 15.12
C ALA A 245 -23.44 18.05 16.45
N PHE A 246 -24.19 17.50 17.40
CA PHE A 246 -24.25 18.04 18.77
C PHE A 246 -23.59 17.09 19.75
N PRO A 247 -22.60 17.52 20.54
CA PRO A 247 -21.87 18.78 20.40
C PRO A 247 -21.03 18.81 19.11
N ASN A 248 -20.66 20.01 18.67
CA ASN A 248 -19.86 20.21 17.46
C ASN A 248 -18.41 19.74 17.58
N GLU A 249 -17.94 19.50 18.80
CA GLU A 249 -16.61 18.98 19.07
C GLU A 249 -16.68 17.94 20.20
N LEU A 250 -16.04 16.80 19.98
CA LEU A 250 -15.69 15.81 20.99
C LEU A 250 -14.18 15.74 21.15
N TRP A 251 -13.72 15.35 22.32
CA TRP A 251 -12.32 15.02 22.58
C TRP A 251 -12.19 13.75 23.41
N ASP A 252 -11.06 13.06 23.27
CA ASP A 252 -10.72 11.88 24.05
C ASP A 252 -9.19 11.70 24.13
N GLY A 253 -8.68 11.12 25.22
CA GLY A 253 -7.24 11.08 25.53
C GLY A 253 -6.66 9.67 25.78
N VAL A 254 -5.39 9.47 25.45
CA VAL A 254 -4.60 8.29 25.83
C VAL A 254 -3.30 8.72 26.50
N SER A 255 -2.77 7.89 27.38
CA SER A 255 -1.57 8.13 28.17
C SER A 255 -0.56 7.01 27.94
N MET A 256 0.65 7.41 27.56
CA MET A 256 1.82 6.54 27.38
C MET A 256 2.73 6.71 28.59
N LEU A 257 3.22 5.59 29.13
CA LEU A 257 3.93 5.54 30.40
C LEU A 257 5.26 4.81 30.28
N SER A 258 6.27 5.27 30.99
CA SER A 258 7.56 4.60 31.04
C SER A 258 8.29 4.92 32.34
N ASP A 259 9.12 3.99 32.80
CA ASP A 259 10.01 4.23 33.95
C ASP A 259 11.21 5.12 33.57
N THR A 260 11.46 5.29 32.27
CA THR A 260 12.56 6.10 31.71
C THR A 260 12.00 7.23 30.84
N LEU A 261 12.68 8.38 30.81
CA LEU A 261 12.33 9.49 29.93
C LEU A 261 12.27 9.04 28.47
N PHE A 262 11.18 9.40 27.79
CA PHE A 262 10.95 9.17 26.38
C PHE A 262 10.21 10.35 25.75
N ASN A 263 10.28 10.46 24.43
CA ASN A 263 9.35 11.26 23.63
C ASN A 263 8.61 10.33 22.64
N VAL A 264 7.55 10.81 22.00
CA VAL A 264 6.76 10.03 21.06
C VAL A 264 6.95 10.60 19.66
N ALA A 265 7.17 9.72 18.69
CA ALA A 265 7.25 10.08 17.28
C ALA A 265 6.17 9.36 16.48
N TYR A 266 5.52 10.08 15.57
CA TYR A 266 4.70 9.48 14.52
C TYR A 266 5.56 8.60 13.60
N VAL A 267 5.00 7.50 13.11
CA VAL A 267 5.62 6.69 12.07
C VAL A 267 5.10 7.16 10.72
N ASP A 268 5.94 7.86 9.96
CA ASP A 268 5.58 8.46 8.67
C ASP A 268 4.91 7.47 7.71
N GLY A 269 3.80 7.90 7.11
CA GLY A 269 3.02 7.11 6.16
C GLY A 269 2.18 5.98 6.76
N SER A 270 2.15 5.83 8.09
CA SER A 270 1.35 4.78 8.74
C SER A 270 -0.15 5.08 8.79
N ALA A 271 -0.53 6.36 8.71
CA ALA A 271 -1.93 6.78 8.90
C ALA A 271 -2.87 6.33 7.76
N ALA A 272 -4.04 5.82 8.15
CA ALA A 272 -5.08 5.39 7.23
C ALA A 272 -6.49 5.60 7.81
N VAL A 273 -7.45 5.86 6.92
CA VAL A 273 -8.88 5.94 7.24
C VAL A 273 -9.59 4.71 6.71
N TYR A 274 -10.34 4.04 7.58
CA TYR A 274 -11.19 2.89 7.26
C TYR A 274 -12.64 3.32 7.37
N ASN A 275 -13.42 3.10 6.32
CA ASN A 275 -14.85 3.41 6.29
C ASN A 275 -15.62 2.31 5.55
N SER A 276 -16.83 2.58 5.07
CA SER A 276 -17.68 1.60 4.38
C SER A 276 -17.10 1.11 3.03
N GLY A 277 -16.04 1.77 2.54
CA GLY A 277 -15.38 1.46 1.29
C GLY A 277 -14.62 0.12 1.30
N SER A 278 -14.33 -0.41 0.11
CA SER A 278 -13.64 -1.69 -0.07
C SER A 278 -12.15 -1.66 0.28
N SER A 279 -11.56 -0.48 0.46
CA SER A 279 -10.15 -0.31 0.77
C SER A 279 -9.93 0.95 1.60
N PRO A 280 -8.97 0.94 2.55
CA PRO A 280 -8.68 2.11 3.36
C PRO A 280 -8.08 3.25 2.54
N PHE A 281 -8.39 4.49 2.93
CA PHE A 281 -7.72 5.68 2.41
C PHE A 281 -6.40 5.87 3.15
N LYS A 282 -5.28 5.62 2.46
CA LYS A 282 -3.96 5.98 2.99
C LYS A 282 -3.82 7.50 3.02
N LEU A 283 -3.45 8.05 4.17
CA LEU A 283 -3.22 9.48 4.32
C LEU A 283 -1.79 9.80 3.92
N THR A 284 -1.65 10.64 2.89
CA THR A 284 -0.34 11.11 2.41
C THR A 284 0.13 12.38 3.11
N SER A 285 -0.77 13.10 3.77
CA SER A 285 -0.48 14.27 4.61
C SER A 285 -0.60 13.93 6.10
N THR A 286 -0.08 14.82 6.93
CA THR A 286 -0.22 14.79 8.39
C THR A 286 -1.27 15.79 8.89
N ASP A 287 -2.25 16.15 8.06
CA ASP A 287 -3.26 17.16 8.42
C ASP A 287 -4.06 16.78 9.68
N PHE A 288 -4.18 15.46 9.95
CA PHE A 288 -4.77 14.95 11.19
C PHE A 288 -3.95 15.27 12.45
N LEU A 289 -2.69 15.70 12.33
CA LEU A 289 -1.85 16.17 13.43
C LEU A 289 -1.85 17.71 13.55
N GLU A 290 -2.54 18.40 12.64
CA GLU A 290 -2.62 19.85 12.56
C GLU A 290 -3.99 20.35 13.00
N LEU A 291 -4.09 21.64 13.38
CA LEU A 291 -5.28 22.20 14.01
C LEU A 291 -6.57 22.01 13.18
N GLU A 292 -6.50 22.08 11.85
CA GLU A 292 -7.67 21.92 10.97
C GLU A 292 -8.19 20.46 10.95
N GLY A 293 -7.31 19.50 11.19
CA GLY A 293 -7.59 18.07 11.15
C GLY A 293 -7.76 17.52 9.72
N GLN A 294 -7.91 16.20 9.66
CA GLN A 294 -8.21 15.47 8.43
C GLN A 294 -9.72 15.33 8.26
N LYS A 295 -10.25 15.68 7.08
CA LYS A 295 -11.63 15.35 6.71
C LYS A 295 -11.83 13.85 6.65
N ILE A 296 -12.93 13.38 7.22
CA ILE A 296 -13.37 11.99 7.16
C ILE A 296 -14.80 11.89 6.65
N GLY A 297 -15.18 10.72 6.14
CA GLY A 297 -16.55 10.49 5.69
C GLY A 297 -16.84 9.01 5.49
N SER A 298 -18.12 8.69 5.34
CA SER A 298 -18.60 7.31 5.27
C SER A 298 -18.11 6.59 4.02
N ASP A 299 -18.03 7.30 2.89
CA ASP A 299 -17.61 6.73 1.60
C ASP A 299 -16.30 7.36 1.09
N SER A 300 -15.99 8.60 1.49
CA SER A 300 -14.83 9.35 1.02
C SER A 300 -14.33 10.34 2.08
N LEU A 301 -13.20 11.01 1.84
CA LEU A 301 -12.62 12.02 2.75
C LEU A 301 -13.24 13.42 2.55
N ASP A 302 -14.56 13.50 2.43
CA ASP A 302 -15.32 14.72 2.09
C ASP A 302 -15.89 15.48 3.29
N GLY A 303 -15.86 14.89 4.48
CA GLY A 303 -16.46 15.45 5.69
C GLY A 303 -17.90 15.00 5.94
N VAL A 304 -18.43 14.03 5.19
CA VAL A 304 -19.82 13.58 5.29
C VAL A 304 -19.90 12.24 6.02
N VAL A 305 -20.43 12.24 7.24
CA VAL A 305 -20.61 11.02 8.06
C VAL A 305 -22.09 10.72 8.24
N ARG A 306 -22.56 9.72 7.48
CA ARG A 306 -23.93 9.22 7.55
C ARG A 306 -24.15 8.41 8.85
N PRO A 307 -25.41 8.27 9.29
CA PRO A 307 -25.71 7.54 10.52
C PRO A 307 -25.53 6.01 10.43
N GLY A 308 -25.26 5.39 11.57
CA GLY A 308 -25.35 3.95 11.78
C GLY A 308 -24.08 3.13 11.49
N TYR A 309 -24.15 1.84 11.81
CA TYR A 309 -23.04 0.88 11.76
C TYR A 309 -22.37 0.75 10.38
N GLY A 310 -23.14 0.83 9.30
CA GLY A 310 -22.60 0.74 7.94
C GLY A 310 -21.77 1.95 7.51
N ASN A 311 -21.69 2.99 8.34
CA ASN A 311 -21.08 4.29 8.02
C ASN A 311 -20.01 4.71 9.03
N VAL A 312 -19.57 3.76 9.88
CA VAL A 312 -18.47 3.92 10.83
C VAL A 312 -17.20 4.34 10.10
N VAL A 313 -16.42 5.21 10.74
CA VAL A 313 -15.08 5.58 10.29
C VAL A 313 -14.06 5.32 11.39
N TYR A 314 -12.93 4.73 11.04
CA TYR A 314 -11.76 4.64 11.91
C TYR A 314 -10.60 5.40 11.29
N ILE A 315 -9.80 6.06 12.12
CA ILE A 315 -8.44 6.47 11.77
C ILE A 315 -7.49 5.65 12.60
N VAL A 316 -6.50 5.05 11.94
CA VAL A 316 -5.43 4.29 12.61
C VAL A 316 -4.09 4.83 12.15
N PHE A 317 -3.17 5.02 13.09
CA PHE A 317 -1.79 5.40 12.81
C PHE A 317 -0.84 4.80 13.85
N GLU A 318 0.45 4.75 13.52
CA GLU A 318 1.48 4.21 14.39
C GLU A 318 2.31 5.30 15.06
N VAL A 319 2.72 5.04 16.29
CA VAL A 319 3.69 5.85 17.03
C VAL A 319 4.80 4.99 17.62
N ARG A 320 5.98 5.58 17.79
CA ARG A 320 7.15 4.94 18.40
C ARG A 320 7.65 5.77 19.58
N PRO A 321 7.81 5.17 20.78
CA PRO A 321 8.54 5.80 21.87
C PRO A 321 10.04 5.87 21.53
N GLN A 322 10.64 7.02 21.75
CA GLN A 322 12.05 7.29 21.55
C GLN A 322 12.69 7.53 22.91
N PHE A 323 13.63 6.67 23.27
CA PHE A 323 14.35 6.72 24.54
C PHE A 323 15.74 7.31 24.29
N ALA A 324 16.25 8.08 25.26
CA ALA A 324 17.65 8.48 25.24
C ALA A 324 18.55 7.23 25.14
N SER A 325 19.56 7.32 24.27
CA SER A 325 20.60 6.30 24.08
C SER A 325 21.58 6.26 25.23
#